data_AF-A0A1I9GE19-F1
#
_entry.id   AF-A0A1I9GE19-F1
#
_cell.length_a   1.000
_cell.length_b   1.000
_cell.length_c   1.000
_cell.angle_alpha   90.00
_cell.angle_beta   90.00
_cell.angle_gamma   90.00
#
_symmetry.space_group_name_H-M   'P 1'
#
loop_
_entity.id
_entity.type
_entity.pdbx_description
1 polymer ?
#
loop_
_entity_poly.entity_id
_entity_poly.type
_entity_poly.pdbx_seq_one_letter_code
_entity_poly.pdbx_strand_id
1 'polypeptide(L)'
;CLLSKYNKEFTSHLRGLVTGMPKKAAVTYILEHEKLSGKVDVDEYCRKYDEMAEEMLPKCSLMPGVLKLIRHLKAHSIPMAICTGSTKKEFELKTQYHKELLDLISLRVLSGDDPAVKRGKPAPDP
;
A
#
# COMPACT_ATOMS: atom_id res chain seq x y z
N CYS A 1 -9.54 8.23 -10.51
CA CYS A 1 -8.08 8.35 -10.27
C CYS A 1 -7.74 9.83 -10.12
N LEU A 2 -6.79 10.25 -9.27
CA LEU A 2 -6.47 11.68 -9.08
C LEU A 2 -6.00 12.38 -10.36
N LEU A 3 -5.23 11.68 -11.19
CA LEU A 3 -4.73 12.20 -12.47
C LEU A 3 -5.85 12.62 -13.45
N SER A 4 -7.04 12.04 -13.36
CA SER A 4 -8.13 12.36 -14.28
C SER A 4 -8.63 13.80 -14.11
N LYS A 5 -8.39 14.44 -12.95
CA LYS A 5 -8.67 15.86 -12.74
C LYS A 5 -7.85 16.78 -13.65
N TYR A 6 -6.76 16.26 -14.24
CA TYR A 6 -5.85 16.98 -15.13
C TYR A 6 -5.90 16.45 -16.57
N ASN A 7 -6.96 15.71 -16.95
CA ASN A 7 -7.08 15.03 -18.24
C ASN A 7 -5.94 14.03 -18.51
N LYS A 8 -5.40 13.43 -17.43
CA LYS A 8 -4.34 12.41 -17.48
C LYS A 8 -4.84 11.08 -16.97
N GLU A 9 -4.17 10.00 -17.40
CA GLU A 9 -4.51 8.64 -17.01
C GLU A 9 -3.37 7.99 -16.22
N PHE A 10 -3.72 7.23 -15.18
CA PHE A 10 -2.74 6.39 -14.48
C PHE A 10 -2.63 5.03 -15.16
N THR A 11 -1.79 4.96 -16.18
CA THR A 11 -1.62 3.75 -17.01
C THR A 11 -0.92 2.62 -16.24
N SER A 12 -1.06 1.39 -16.73
CA SER A 12 -0.33 0.23 -16.20
C SER A 12 1.19 0.39 -16.30
N HIS A 13 1.67 1.04 -17.37
CA HIS A 13 3.08 1.40 -17.56
C HIS A 13 3.55 2.37 -16.47
N LEU A 14 2.84 3.48 -16.27
CA LEU A 14 3.18 4.46 -15.24
C LEU A 14 3.15 3.86 -13.84
N ARG A 15 2.16 2.98 -13.55
CA ARG A 15 2.12 2.21 -12.31
C ARG A 15 3.37 1.35 -12.13
N GLY A 16 3.84 0.69 -13.18
CA GLY A 16 5.06 -0.11 -13.16
C GLY A 16 6.31 0.71 -12.80
N LEU A 17 6.41 1.94 -13.32
CA LEU A 17 7.55 2.83 -13.08
C LEU A 17 7.65 3.31 -11.62
N VAL A 18 6.52 3.44 -10.92
CA VAL A 18 6.48 4.01 -9.56
C VAL A 18 6.23 2.99 -8.45
N THR A 19 5.97 1.73 -8.81
CA THR A 19 5.73 0.67 -7.82
C THR A 19 6.99 0.46 -6.97
N GLY A 20 6.82 0.45 -5.65
CA GLY A 20 7.93 0.29 -4.70
C GLY A 20 8.62 1.59 -4.28
N MET A 21 8.29 2.73 -4.91
CA MET A 21 8.78 4.03 -4.46
C MET A 21 8.02 4.53 -3.22
N PRO A 22 8.68 5.31 -2.34
CA PRO A 22 7.97 6.08 -1.31
C PRO A 22 6.94 7.03 -1.94
N LYS A 23 5.80 7.24 -1.27
CA LYS A 23 4.67 8.03 -1.79
C LYS A 23 5.08 9.38 -2.39
N LYS A 24 5.85 10.19 -1.65
CA LYS A 24 6.28 11.53 -2.11
C LYS A 24 7.13 11.44 -3.39
N ALA A 25 8.08 10.51 -3.44
CA ALA A 25 8.90 10.28 -4.63
C ALA A 25 8.07 9.78 -5.82
N ALA A 26 7.13 8.85 -5.60
CA ALA A 26 6.21 8.36 -6.62
C ALA A 26 5.34 9.49 -7.20
N VAL A 27 4.77 10.34 -6.33
CA VAL A 27 3.95 11.49 -6.74
C VAL A 27 4.78 12.50 -7.53
N THR A 28 5.97 12.85 -7.07
CA THR A 28 6.89 13.73 -7.82
C THR A 28 7.16 13.17 -9.22
N TYR A 29 7.52 11.88 -9.30
CA TYR A 29 7.77 11.22 -10.59
C TYR A 29 6.54 11.25 -11.51
N ILE A 30 5.35 10.93 -10.98
CA ILE A 30 4.10 10.98 -11.75
C ILE A 30 3.84 12.37 -12.32
N LEU A 31 3.99 13.41 -11.51
CA LEU A 31 3.75 14.79 -11.94
C LEU A 31 4.78 15.26 -12.97
N GLU A 32 6.04 14.85 -12.84
CA GLU A 32 7.07 15.12 -13.85
C GLU A 32 6.79 14.38 -15.16
N HIS A 33 6.53 13.07 -15.10
CA HIS A 33 6.21 12.22 -16.25
C HIS A 33 5.02 12.77 -17.05
N GLU A 34 3.99 13.26 -16.36
CA GLU A 34 2.79 13.81 -16.97
C GLU A 34 2.87 15.29 -17.37
N LYS A 35 4.04 15.93 -17.19
CA LYS A 35 4.29 17.36 -17.47
C LYS A 35 3.40 18.31 -16.64
N LEU A 36 3.16 17.92 -15.39
CA LEU A 36 2.41 18.67 -14.37
C LEU A 36 3.32 19.28 -13.29
N SER A 37 4.64 19.03 -13.34
CA SER A 37 5.60 19.68 -12.43
C SER A 37 5.48 21.20 -12.51
N GLY A 38 5.46 21.86 -11.33
CA GLY A 38 5.24 23.30 -11.18
C GLY A 38 3.80 23.79 -11.38
N LYS A 39 2.88 22.93 -11.87
CA LYS A 39 1.44 23.25 -12.01
C LYS A 39 0.60 22.62 -10.90
N VAL A 40 1.08 21.54 -10.32
CA VAL A 40 0.43 20.80 -9.25
C VAL A 40 1.42 20.67 -8.11
N ASP A 41 1.00 21.09 -6.92
CA ASP A 41 1.81 20.94 -5.72
C ASP A 41 1.86 19.47 -5.28
N VAL A 42 3.07 18.98 -4.99
CA VAL A 42 3.32 17.58 -4.62
C VAL A 42 2.65 17.25 -3.29
N ASP A 43 2.72 18.16 -2.32
CA ASP A 43 2.20 17.92 -0.98
C ASP A 43 0.66 17.98 -0.97
N GLU A 44 0.05 18.92 -1.73
CA GLU A 44 -1.39 18.96 -1.95
C GLU A 44 -1.90 17.70 -2.66
N TYR A 45 -1.17 17.20 -3.67
CA TYR A 45 -1.52 15.96 -4.36
C TYR A 45 -1.44 14.76 -3.41
N CYS A 46 -0.39 14.67 -2.57
CA CYS A 46 -0.26 13.64 -1.55
C CYS A 46 -1.42 13.69 -0.55
N ARG A 47 -1.83 14.89 -0.10
CA ARG A 47 -2.97 15.06 0.82
C ARG A 47 -4.27 14.56 0.21
N LYS A 48 -4.57 14.96 -1.03
CA LYS A 48 -5.77 14.48 -1.76
C LYS A 48 -5.75 12.97 -1.98
N TYR A 49 -4.55 12.39 -2.18
CA TYR A 49 -4.39 10.93 -2.25
C TYR A 49 -4.74 10.26 -0.92
N ASP A 50 -4.25 10.80 0.20
CA ASP A 50 -4.52 10.25 1.52
C ASP A 50 -6.01 10.31 1.87
N GLU A 51 -6.69 11.43 1.57
CA GLU A 51 -8.14 11.57 1.74
C GLU A 51 -8.91 10.50 0.96
N MET A 52 -8.53 10.26 -0.31
CA MET A 52 -9.14 9.20 -1.12
C MET A 52 -8.80 7.80 -0.62
N ALA A 53 -7.57 7.58 -0.14
CA ALA A 53 -7.14 6.30 0.40
C ALA A 53 -7.92 5.96 1.68
N GLU A 54 -8.13 6.92 2.58
CA GLU A 54 -8.95 6.73 3.78
C GLU A 54 -10.37 6.26 3.48
N GLU A 55 -10.98 6.75 2.40
CA GLU A 55 -12.33 6.33 1.99
C GLU A 55 -12.33 4.95 1.30
N MET A 56 -11.30 4.65 0.53
CA MET A 56 -11.28 3.50 -0.38
C MET A 56 -10.65 2.24 0.22
N LEU A 57 -9.59 2.38 1.02
CA LEU A 57 -8.91 1.26 1.66
C LEU A 57 -9.82 0.38 2.54
N PRO A 58 -10.79 0.92 3.30
CA PRO A 58 -11.79 0.13 4.02
C PRO A 58 -12.57 -0.84 3.12
N LYS A 59 -12.80 -0.47 1.86
CA LYS A 59 -13.65 -1.20 0.91
C LYS A 59 -12.90 -2.33 0.21
N CYS A 60 -11.60 -2.51 0.48
CA CYS A 60 -10.79 -3.57 -0.14
C CYS A 60 -11.24 -4.96 0.34
N SER A 61 -11.65 -5.82 -0.58
CA SER A 61 -11.95 -7.24 -0.31
C SER A 61 -10.69 -8.11 -0.35
N LEU A 62 -10.71 -9.23 0.37
CA LEU A 62 -9.69 -10.26 0.21
C LEU A 62 -9.72 -10.82 -1.22
N MET A 63 -8.54 -11.18 -1.73
CA MET A 63 -8.49 -11.89 -3.01
C MET A 63 -9.13 -13.29 -2.87
N PRO A 64 -9.78 -13.80 -3.93
CA PRO A 64 -10.35 -15.14 -3.92
C PRO A 64 -9.32 -16.20 -3.48
N GLY A 65 -9.71 -17.05 -2.53
CA GLY A 65 -8.87 -18.15 -2.04
C GLY A 65 -7.91 -17.84 -0.89
N VAL A 66 -7.73 -16.56 -0.50
CA VAL A 66 -6.83 -16.19 0.61
C VAL A 66 -7.18 -16.95 1.90
N LEU A 67 -8.44 -16.91 2.35
CA LEU A 67 -8.84 -17.59 3.58
C LEU A 67 -8.68 -19.13 3.48
N LYS A 68 -8.91 -19.71 2.30
CA LYS A 68 -8.68 -21.15 2.08
C LYS A 68 -7.21 -21.51 2.31
N LEU A 69 -6.29 -20.71 1.76
CA LEU A 69 -4.85 -20.90 1.94
C LEU A 69 -4.44 -20.75 3.40
N ILE A 70 -4.83 -19.64 4.05
CA ILE A 70 -4.41 -19.36 5.43
C ILE A 70 -4.94 -20.41 6.41
N ARG A 71 -6.21 -20.86 6.24
CA ARG A 71 -6.77 -21.95 7.05
C ARG A 71 -6.03 -23.26 6.83
N HIS A 72 -5.66 -23.58 5.59
CA HIS A 72 -4.88 -24.78 5.28
C HIS A 72 -3.50 -24.76 5.92
N LEU A 73 -2.77 -23.63 5.81
CA LEU A 73 -1.46 -23.46 6.43
C LEU A 73 -1.55 -23.55 7.96
N LYS A 74 -2.56 -22.93 8.56
CA LYS A 74 -2.82 -23.01 10.00
C LYS A 74 -3.09 -24.45 10.46
N ALA A 75 -3.90 -25.21 9.72
CA ALA A 75 -4.22 -26.61 10.04
C ALA A 75 -2.99 -27.53 9.99
N HIS A 76 -1.96 -27.16 9.23
CA HIS A 76 -0.68 -27.88 9.13
C HIS A 76 0.41 -27.26 10.02
N SER A 77 0.05 -26.35 10.94
CA SER A 77 1.00 -25.69 11.86
C SER A 77 2.15 -24.95 11.15
N ILE A 78 1.92 -24.44 9.94
CA ILE A 78 2.91 -23.66 9.19
C ILE A 78 2.97 -22.23 9.75
N PRO A 79 4.14 -21.75 10.21
CA PRO A 79 4.30 -20.37 10.65
C PRO A 79 4.02 -19.37 9.52
N MET A 80 3.34 -18.27 9.85
CA MET A 80 2.95 -17.23 8.90
C MET A 80 3.21 -15.85 9.50
N ALA A 81 3.53 -14.88 8.64
CA ALA A 81 3.64 -13.48 8.98
C ALA A 81 3.10 -12.61 7.85
N ILE A 82 2.55 -11.44 8.19
CA ILE A 82 2.22 -10.40 7.20
C ILE A 82 3.36 -9.39 7.16
N CYS A 83 3.97 -9.20 5.99
CA CYS A 83 5.04 -8.22 5.78
C CYS A 83 4.62 -7.18 4.73
N THR A 84 4.32 -5.95 5.15
CA THR A 84 3.83 -4.87 4.28
C THR A 84 4.67 -3.61 4.43
N GLY A 85 4.85 -2.87 3.33
CA GLY A 85 5.44 -1.52 3.34
C GLY A 85 4.42 -0.40 3.59
N SER A 86 3.19 -0.76 3.96
CA SER A 86 2.18 0.21 4.40
C SER A 86 2.53 0.73 5.78
N THR A 87 2.15 1.97 6.06
CA THR A 87 2.16 2.50 7.43
C THR A 87 1.15 1.77 8.30
N LYS A 88 1.28 1.87 9.63
CA LYS A 88 0.31 1.33 10.58
C LYS A 88 -1.11 1.79 10.29
N LYS A 89 -1.30 3.09 10.05
CA LYS A 89 -2.61 3.68 9.72
C LYS A 89 -3.22 3.05 8.46
N GLU A 90 -2.45 2.96 7.39
CA GLU A 90 -2.95 2.34 6.15
C GLU A 90 -3.24 0.85 6.33
N PHE A 91 -2.41 0.14 7.09
CA PHE A 91 -2.62 -1.28 7.38
C PHE A 91 -3.92 -1.51 8.15
N GLU A 92 -4.18 -0.71 9.19
CA GLU A 92 -5.41 -0.77 9.97
C GLU A 92 -6.63 -0.50 9.08
N LEU A 93 -6.59 0.53 8.23
CA LEU A 93 -7.68 0.83 7.29
C LEU A 93 -7.94 -0.33 6.31
N LYS A 94 -6.87 -0.92 5.75
CA LYS A 94 -6.94 -2.06 4.81
C LYS A 94 -7.51 -3.32 5.46
N THR A 95 -7.35 -3.49 6.76
CA THR A 95 -7.61 -4.75 7.46
C THR A 95 -8.75 -4.69 8.48
N GLN A 96 -9.39 -3.54 8.66
CA GLN A 96 -10.43 -3.33 9.67
C GLN A 96 -11.61 -4.33 9.59
N TYR A 97 -11.96 -4.79 8.38
CA TYR A 97 -13.03 -5.77 8.16
C TYR A 97 -12.51 -7.20 7.93
N HIS A 98 -11.20 -7.42 8.03
CA HIS A 98 -10.55 -8.73 7.78
C HIS A 98 -10.06 -9.38 9.08
N LYS A 99 -10.85 -9.26 10.15
CA LYS A 99 -10.48 -9.76 11.49
C LYS A 99 -10.09 -11.24 11.49
N GLU A 100 -10.83 -12.08 10.77
CA GLU A 100 -10.51 -13.51 10.65
C GLU A 100 -9.09 -13.75 10.11
N LEU A 101 -8.67 -13.02 9.08
CA LEU A 101 -7.32 -13.13 8.52
C LEU A 101 -6.28 -12.75 9.57
N LEU A 102 -6.56 -11.66 10.30
CA LEU A 102 -5.69 -11.12 11.34
C LEU A 102 -5.56 -12.03 12.56
N ASP A 103 -6.61 -12.78 12.90
CA ASP A 103 -6.62 -13.75 14.01
C ASP A 103 -5.84 -15.02 13.64
N LEU A 104 -5.84 -15.40 12.36
CA LEU A 104 -5.07 -16.53 11.86
C LEU A 104 -3.57 -16.24 11.74
N ILE A 105 -3.18 -14.97 11.54
CA ILE A 105 -1.79 -14.53 11.37
C ILE A 105 -1.43 -13.45 12.41
N SER A 106 -0.83 -13.90 13.51
CA SER A 106 -0.48 -13.04 14.64
C SER A 106 0.76 -12.18 14.41
N LEU A 107 1.77 -12.69 13.69
CA LEU A 107 3.00 -11.94 13.42
C LEU A 107 2.82 -10.98 12.25
N ARG A 108 3.14 -9.70 12.46
CA ARG A 108 2.98 -8.63 11.49
C ARG A 108 4.20 -7.71 11.52
N VAL A 109 4.76 -7.43 10.36
CA VAL A 109 5.90 -6.53 10.16
C VAL A 109 5.45 -5.41 9.22
N LEU A 110 5.34 -4.19 9.75
CA LEU A 110 4.79 -3.02 9.06
C LEU A 110 5.93 -2.04 8.71
N SER A 111 6.66 -2.29 7.64
CA SER A 111 7.88 -1.54 7.32
C SER A 111 7.66 -0.11 6.82
N GLY A 112 6.41 0.37 6.72
CA GLY A 112 6.12 1.75 6.29
C GLY A 112 6.47 2.80 7.35
N ASP A 113 6.42 2.44 8.62
CA ASP A 113 6.67 3.32 9.77
C ASP A 113 7.26 2.60 11.00
N ASP A 114 7.66 1.33 10.88
CA ASP A 114 8.34 0.59 11.95
C ASP A 114 9.78 1.11 12.15
N PRO A 115 10.13 1.65 13.33
CA PRO A 115 11.47 2.17 13.61
C PRO A 115 12.57 1.11 13.58
N ALA A 116 12.23 -0.18 13.68
CA ALA A 116 13.19 -1.27 13.53
C ALA A 116 13.61 -1.47 12.06
N VAL A 117 12.78 -1.03 11.10
CA VAL A 117 13.05 -1.17 9.66
C VAL A 117 13.65 0.11 9.11
N LYS A 118 14.96 0.12 8.88
CA LYS A 118 15.69 1.31 8.39
C LYS A 118 15.52 1.50 6.88
N ARG A 119 15.38 0.40 6.14
CA ARG A 119 15.19 0.34 4.69
C ARG A 119 14.09 -0.66 4.40
N GLY A 120 12.98 -0.17 3.87
CA GLY A 120 11.90 -1.02 3.38
C GLY A 120 12.32 -1.87 2.17
N LYS A 121 11.38 -2.67 1.66
CA LYS A 121 11.59 -3.48 0.44
C LYS A 121 12.14 -2.59 -0.69
N PRO A 122 13.12 -3.07 -1.50
CA PRO A 122 13.59 -4.45 -1.61
C PRO A 122 14.75 -4.82 -0.68
N ALA A 123 15.18 -3.92 0.22
CA ALA A 123 16.27 -4.24 1.14
C ALA A 123 15.86 -5.36 2.11
N PRO A 124 16.77 -6.30 2.43
CA PRO A 124 16.49 -7.43 3.31
C PRO A 124 16.71 -7.03 4.77
N ASP A 125 16.32 -5.80 5.16
CA ASP A 125 16.63 -5.29 6.50
C ASP A 125 16.28 -6.32 7.60
N PRO A 126 17.19 -6.50 8.58
CA PRO A 126 17.17 -7.64 9.51
C PRO A 126 15.95 -7.68 10.43
#